data_AF-A0A1B8FLX0-F1
#
_entry.id   AF-A0A1B8FLX0-F1
#
_cell.length_a   1.000
_cell.length_b   1.000
_cell.length_c   1.000
_cell.angle_alpha   90.00
_cell.angle_beta   90.00
_cell.angle_gamma   90.00
#
_symmetry.space_group_name_H-M   'P 1'
#
loop_
_entity.id
_entity.type
_entity.pdbx_description
1 polymer ?
#
loop_
_entity_poly.entity_id
_entity_poly.type
_entity_poly.pdbx_seq_one_letter_code
_entity_poly.pdbx_strand_id
1 'polypeptide(L)'
;MTAESGDKSRERFYLHTLSSSSQEGLAAHYIVQLLDEFTHDGPNGTHKCLVFELLGPTVAYIVEDFYANDEKLEPETILRISEQLLQATAFIHKAGLAHGDISSRNIAFTCSNLSYCADEEILKVVGTPEVEELARIDGAPLRQGLRNQLVKAADWIEWIDEDEEDIRLIDFGDTFTQGAEPERIAQPGVLRVPETIFTDRFDYRIDLWRVGFAVRIHECYL
;
A
#
# COMPACT_ATOMS: atom_id res chain seq x y z
N MET A 1 -13.57 11.10 -13.23
CA MET A 1 -13.46 11.23 -11.78
C MET A 1 -14.12 12.53 -11.37
N THR A 2 -15.27 12.46 -10.71
CA THR A 2 -15.88 13.61 -10.04
C THR A 2 -15.41 13.60 -8.60
N ALA A 3 -14.76 14.66 -8.13
CA ALA A 3 -14.39 14.80 -6.73
C ALA A 3 -15.61 15.31 -5.96
N GLU A 4 -16.52 14.41 -5.57
CA GLU A 4 -17.46 14.72 -4.50
C GLU A 4 -16.83 14.30 -3.18
N SER A 5 -16.57 15.29 -2.34
CA SER A 5 -15.99 15.10 -1.02
C SER A 5 -16.96 14.31 -0.13
N GLY A 6 -16.75 13.00 -0.03
CA GLY A 6 -17.20 12.25 1.14
C GLY A 6 -16.54 12.88 2.38
N ASP A 7 -17.35 13.36 3.32
CA ASP A 7 -16.92 14.16 4.47
C ASP A 7 -15.91 13.39 5.37
N LYS A 8 -15.84 12.06 5.26
CA LYS A 8 -14.91 11.20 6.02
C LYS A 8 -14.15 10.25 5.09
N SER A 9 -12.83 10.43 4.98
CA SER A 9 -11.96 9.38 4.42
C SER A 9 -11.88 8.24 5.45
N ARG A 10 -12.31 7.03 5.07
CA ARG A 10 -12.25 5.84 5.92
C ARG A 10 -10.81 5.50 6.28
N GLU A 11 -9.92 5.56 5.29
CA GLU A 11 -8.50 5.31 5.45
C GLU A 11 -7.87 6.23 6.50
N ARG A 12 -8.10 7.56 6.38
CA ARG A 12 -7.66 8.54 7.39
C ARG A 12 -8.13 8.16 8.79
N PHE A 13 -9.41 7.81 8.95
CA PHE A 13 -9.97 7.49 10.25
C PHE A 13 -9.25 6.29 10.90
N TYR A 14 -8.96 5.24 10.14
CA TYR A 14 -8.28 4.07 10.68
C TYR A 14 -6.81 4.32 10.97
N LEU A 15 -6.09 5.05 10.10
CA LEU A 15 -4.71 5.45 10.35
C LEU A 15 -4.58 6.28 11.65
N HIS A 16 -5.48 7.23 11.89
CA HIS A 16 -5.53 7.99 13.15
C HIS A 16 -5.87 7.13 14.37
N THR A 17 -6.72 6.12 14.19
CA THR A 17 -7.05 5.18 15.26
C THR A 17 -5.84 4.33 15.65
N LEU A 18 -5.09 3.84 14.65
CA LEU A 18 -3.87 3.06 14.86
C LEU A 18 -2.74 3.92 15.45
N SER A 19 -2.55 5.15 14.97
CA SER A 19 -1.55 6.07 15.52
C SER A 19 -1.84 6.43 16.98
N SER A 20 -3.11 6.61 17.35
CA SER A 20 -3.51 6.87 18.75
C SER A 20 -3.29 5.65 19.66
N SER A 21 -3.32 4.44 19.09
CA SER A 21 -3.09 3.17 19.79
C SER A 21 -1.59 2.81 19.91
N SER A 22 -0.70 3.60 19.29
CA SER A 22 0.74 3.33 19.20
C SER A 22 1.52 3.45 20.52
N GLN A 23 0.90 3.95 21.60
CA GLN A 23 1.56 4.04 22.92
C GLN A 23 1.93 2.68 23.53
N GLU A 24 1.57 1.55 22.89
CA GLU A 24 1.66 0.22 23.46
C GLU A 24 2.69 -0.74 22.81
N GLY A 25 3.51 -0.35 21.82
CA GLY A 25 4.63 -1.21 21.42
C GLY A 25 5.27 -0.98 20.04
N LEU A 26 6.36 -1.73 19.81
CA LEU A 26 7.17 -1.72 18.58
C LEU A 26 6.37 -2.07 17.32
N ALA A 27 5.27 -2.82 17.45
CA ALA A 27 4.48 -3.28 16.30
C ALA A 27 3.77 -2.15 15.53
N ALA A 28 3.53 -0.99 16.16
CA ALA A 28 3.01 0.18 15.46
C ALA A 28 4.01 0.73 14.42
N HIS A 29 5.30 0.39 14.55
CA HIS A 29 6.34 0.77 13.60
C HIS A 29 6.14 0.11 12.23
N TYR A 30 5.47 -1.03 12.15
CA TYR A 30 5.23 -1.73 10.88
C TYR A 30 3.97 -1.23 10.14
N ILE A 31 3.37 -0.13 10.59
CA ILE A 31 2.23 0.53 9.94
C ILE A 31 2.74 1.83 9.32
N VAL A 32 2.34 2.12 8.08
CA VAL A 32 2.72 3.37 7.40
C VAL A 32 2.35 4.61 8.22
N GLN A 33 3.28 5.55 8.31
CA GLN A 33 3.07 6.80 9.03
C GLN A 33 2.39 7.85 8.16
N LEU A 34 1.21 8.31 8.59
CA LEU A 34 0.56 9.50 8.07
C LEU A 34 1.20 10.75 8.70
N LEU A 35 1.93 11.51 7.90
CA LEU A 35 2.69 12.69 8.32
C LEU A 35 1.86 13.97 8.32
N ASP A 36 1.03 14.15 7.28
CA ASP A 36 0.21 15.34 7.12
C ASP A 36 -1.04 15.04 6.30
N GLU A 37 -2.00 15.95 6.36
CA GLU A 37 -3.19 15.93 5.51
C GLU A 37 -3.60 17.33 5.11
N PHE A 38 -4.02 17.47 3.86
CA PHE A 38 -4.50 18.74 3.35
C PHE A 38 -5.57 18.55 2.29
N THR A 39 -6.11 19.67 1.84
CA THR A 39 -7.11 19.72 0.78
C THR A 39 -6.57 20.55 -0.38
N HIS A 40 -6.72 20.05 -1.59
CA HIS A 40 -6.28 20.70 -2.82
C HIS A 40 -7.47 20.96 -3.75
N ASP A 41 -7.70 22.23 -4.07
CA ASP A 41 -8.72 22.62 -5.05
C ASP A 41 -8.17 22.52 -6.46
N GLY A 42 -8.72 21.57 -7.22
CA GLY A 42 -8.37 21.30 -8.60
C GLY A 42 -9.49 21.63 -9.58
N PRO A 43 -9.22 21.53 -10.90
CA PRO A 43 -10.21 21.80 -11.94
C PRO A 43 -11.40 20.82 -11.92
N ASN A 44 -11.28 19.67 -11.22
CA ASN A 44 -12.32 18.64 -11.10
C ASN A 44 -12.99 18.61 -9.72
N GLY A 45 -12.76 19.64 -8.91
CA GLY A 45 -13.29 19.76 -7.56
C GLY A 45 -12.19 19.70 -6.50
N THR A 46 -12.62 19.42 -5.27
CA THR A 46 -11.77 19.48 -4.09
C THR A 46 -11.28 18.08 -3.73
N HIS A 47 -9.96 17.91 -3.63
CA HIS A 47 -9.31 16.63 -3.38
C HIS A 47 -8.70 16.60 -1.98
N LYS A 48 -8.95 15.52 -1.22
CA LYS A 48 -8.24 15.26 0.04
C LYS A 48 -6.91 14.58 -0.27
N CYS A 49 -5.83 15.09 0.32
CA CYS A 49 -4.48 14.59 0.13
C CYS A 49 -3.94 14.09 1.47
N LEU A 50 -3.41 12.87 1.46
CA LEU A 50 -2.72 12.25 2.59
C LEU A 50 -1.24 12.22 2.27
N VAL A 51 -0.40 12.63 3.23
CA VAL A 51 1.06 12.65 3.09
C VAL A 51 1.63 11.57 4.00
N PHE A 52 2.40 10.65 3.43
CA PHE A 52 3.00 9.53 4.14
C PHE A 52 4.52 9.65 4.19
N GLU A 53 5.15 8.86 5.07
CA GLU A 53 6.60 8.63 5.00
C GLU A 53 7.00 8.09 3.62
N LEU A 54 8.19 8.47 3.14
CA LEU A 54 8.73 7.90 1.92
C LEU A 54 9.08 6.44 2.19
N LEU A 55 8.63 5.56 1.30
CA LEU A 55 8.89 4.12 1.36
C LEU A 55 9.53 3.66 0.05
N GLY A 56 10.20 2.52 0.14
CA GLY A 56 10.76 1.80 -0.98
C GLY A 56 9.71 1.04 -1.79
N PRO A 57 10.15 0.17 -2.71
CA PRO A 57 9.28 -0.66 -3.51
C PRO A 57 8.43 -1.61 -2.66
N THR A 58 7.32 -2.04 -3.26
CA THR A 58 6.49 -3.08 -2.64
C THR A 58 7.19 -4.42 -2.74
N VAL A 59 6.86 -5.33 -1.81
CA VAL A 59 7.30 -6.71 -1.87
C VAL A 59 6.90 -7.37 -3.20
N ALA A 60 5.73 -7.02 -3.75
CA ALA A 60 5.31 -7.49 -5.08
C ALA A 60 6.29 -7.06 -6.18
N TYR A 61 6.71 -5.79 -6.17
CA TYR A 61 7.67 -5.27 -7.14
C TYR A 61 9.01 -6.03 -7.03
N ILE A 62 9.55 -6.18 -5.82
CA ILE A 62 10.83 -6.89 -5.61
C ILE A 62 10.74 -8.35 -6.07
N VAL A 63 9.66 -9.06 -5.74
CA VAL A 63 9.48 -10.46 -6.18
C VAL A 63 9.39 -10.55 -7.71
N GLU A 64 8.70 -9.62 -8.36
CA GLU A 64 8.60 -9.58 -9.83
C GLU A 64 9.95 -9.30 -10.49
N ASP A 65 10.73 -8.36 -9.95
CA ASP A 65 12.08 -8.04 -10.45
C ASP A 65 13.05 -9.21 -10.27
N PHE A 66 13.12 -9.79 -9.07
CA PHE A 66 13.96 -10.96 -8.79
C PHE A 66 13.60 -12.13 -9.71
N TYR A 67 12.30 -12.40 -9.89
CA TYR A 67 11.85 -13.45 -10.80
C TYR A 67 12.26 -13.20 -12.26
N ALA A 68 12.19 -11.94 -12.72
CA ALA A 68 12.63 -11.58 -14.07
C ALA A 68 14.15 -11.78 -14.26
N ASN A 69 14.93 -11.68 -13.19
CA ASN A 69 16.38 -11.84 -13.17
C ASN A 69 16.86 -13.27 -12.77
N ASP A 70 15.94 -14.23 -12.58
CA ASP A 70 16.22 -15.60 -12.08
C ASP A 70 16.87 -15.62 -10.68
N GLU A 71 16.55 -14.62 -9.88
CA GLU A 71 16.99 -14.44 -8.50
C GLU A 71 15.88 -14.78 -7.50
N LYS A 72 16.26 -14.95 -6.23
CA LYS A 72 15.33 -15.29 -5.15
C LYS A 72 15.62 -14.48 -3.90
N LEU A 73 14.57 -14.12 -3.20
CA LEU A 73 14.69 -13.52 -1.87
C LEU A 73 15.35 -14.51 -0.91
N GLU A 74 16.28 -13.99 -0.11
CA GLU A 74 16.96 -14.80 0.89
C GLU A 74 15.96 -15.31 1.96
N PRO A 75 16.10 -16.56 2.43
CA PRO A 75 15.20 -17.10 3.45
C PRO A 75 15.14 -16.24 4.73
N GLU A 76 16.24 -15.59 5.10
CA GLU A 76 16.29 -14.67 6.24
C GLU A 76 15.38 -13.46 6.04
N THR A 77 15.41 -12.86 4.84
CA THR A 77 14.51 -11.75 4.46
C THR A 77 13.05 -12.19 4.49
N ILE A 78 12.72 -13.39 3.97
CA ILE A 78 11.35 -13.93 4.01
C ILE A 78 10.87 -14.11 5.46
N LEU A 79 11.72 -14.65 6.34
CA LEU A 79 11.40 -14.83 7.76
C LEU A 79 11.20 -13.49 8.46
N ARG A 80 12.05 -12.50 8.19
CA ARG A 80 11.94 -11.14 8.73
C ARG A 80 10.64 -10.47 8.31
N ILE A 81 10.31 -10.48 7.02
CA ILE A 81 9.04 -9.95 6.49
C ILE A 81 7.86 -10.65 7.17
N SER A 82 7.91 -11.98 7.29
CA SER A 82 6.84 -12.77 7.91
C SER A 82 6.60 -12.39 9.36
N GLU A 83 7.67 -12.25 10.15
CA GLU A 83 7.59 -11.84 11.55
C GLU A 83 6.98 -10.44 11.69
N GLN A 84 7.51 -9.47 10.94
CA GLN A 84 7.05 -8.08 10.99
C GLN A 84 5.59 -7.94 10.54
N LEU A 85 5.19 -8.66 9.48
CA LEU A 85 3.81 -8.67 9.00
C LEU A 85 2.84 -9.27 10.02
N LEU A 86 3.24 -10.34 10.71
CA LEU A 86 2.45 -10.93 11.79
C LEU A 86 2.33 -9.96 12.99
N GLN A 87 3.41 -9.25 13.34
CA GLN A 87 3.39 -8.23 14.39
C GLN A 87 2.45 -7.06 14.02
N ALA A 88 2.53 -6.56 12.78
CA ALA A 88 1.62 -5.53 12.25
C ALA A 88 0.16 -5.99 12.30
N THR A 89 -0.11 -7.21 11.85
CA THR A 89 -1.47 -7.79 11.84
C THR A 89 -2.01 -7.94 13.26
N ALA A 90 -1.21 -8.45 14.19
CA ALA A 90 -1.59 -8.57 15.59
C ALA A 90 -1.90 -7.21 16.23
N PHE A 91 -1.13 -6.18 15.88
CA PHE A 91 -1.38 -4.81 16.35
C PHE A 91 -2.72 -4.26 15.83
N ILE A 92 -3.01 -4.41 14.54
CA ILE A 92 -4.29 -4.02 13.94
C ILE A 92 -5.45 -4.75 14.62
N HIS A 93 -5.32 -6.05 14.82
CA HIS A 93 -6.36 -6.87 15.46
C HIS A 93 -6.57 -6.48 16.93
N LYS A 94 -5.51 -6.14 17.66
CA LYS A 94 -5.61 -5.65 19.04
C LYS A 94 -6.33 -4.30 19.12
N ALA A 95 -6.20 -3.46 18.10
CA ALA A 95 -6.95 -2.20 17.97
C ALA A 95 -8.43 -2.40 17.60
N GLY A 96 -8.92 -3.65 17.47
CA GLY A 96 -10.29 -3.94 17.09
C GLY A 96 -10.56 -3.75 15.60
N LEU A 97 -9.52 -3.75 14.78
CA LEU A 97 -9.59 -3.53 13.33
C LEU A 97 -9.19 -4.80 12.57
N ALA A 98 -9.46 -4.78 11.27
CA ALA A 98 -8.95 -5.72 10.27
C ALA A 98 -8.45 -4.91 9.08
N HIS A 99 -7.26 -5.23 8.56
CA HIS A 99 -6.70 -4.54 7.40
C HIS A 99 -7.58 -4.75 6.17
N GLY A 100 -8.03 -5.98 5.95
CA GLY A 100 -8.98 -6.33 4.91
C GLY A 100 -8.35 -6.59 3.55
N ASP A 101 -7.23 -5.96 3.23
CA ASP A 101 -6.50 -6.18 1.95
C ASP A 101 -5.01 -6.50 2.07
N ILE A 102 -4.61 -7.37 3.01
CA ILE A 102 -3.19 -7.78 3.09
C ILE A 102 -2.78 -8.53 1.82
N SER A 103 -1.72 -8.07 1.17
CA SER A 103 -1.07 -8.71 0.02
C SER A 103 0.36 -8.16 -0.18
N SER A 104 1.19 -8.82 -0.99
CA SER A 104 2.55 -8.34 -1.30
C SER A 104 2.58 -6.96 -1.96
N ARG A 105 1.47 -6.51 -2.58
CA ARG A 105 1.36 -5.15 -3.13
C ARG A 105 1.15 -4.08 -2.06
N ASN A 106 0.65 -4.48 -0.90
CA ASN A 106 0.36 -3.57 0.21
C ASN A 106 1.41 -3.69 1.33
N ILE A 107 2.56 -4.29 1.03
CA ILE A 107 3.71 -4.37 1.92
C ILE A 107 4.86 -3.68 1.20
N ALA A 108 5.40 -2.62 1.78
CA ALA A 108 6.51 -1.86 1.21
C ALA A 108 7.72 -1.86 2.15
N PHE A 109 8.92 -1.84 1.59
CA PHE A 109 10.14 -1.72 2.37
C PHE A 109 10.36 -0.28 2.84
N THR A 110 11.01 -0.11 3.98
CA THR A 110 11.53 1.20 4.40
C THR A 110 12.70 1.61 3.52
N CYS A 111 12.81 2.90 3.20
CA CYS A 111 13.93 3.45 2.43
C CYS A 111 14.67 4.52 3.25
N SER A 112 15.33 4.09 4.33
CA SER A 112 15.93 4.99 5.30
C SER A 112 16.99 5.87 4.66
N ASN A 113 17.87 5.31 3.83
CA ASN A 113 18.92 6.09 3.18
C ASN A 113 18.34 7.06 2.16
N LEU A 114 17.41 6.59 1.33
CA LEU A 114 16.78 7.42 0.29
C LEU A 114 15.99 8.60 0.88
N SER A 115 15.39 8.41 2.07
CA SER A 115 14.60 9.45 2.74
C SER A 115 15.40 10.70 3.16
N TYR A 116 16.73 10.58 3.29
CA TYR A 116 17.62 11.69 3.63
C TYR A 116 18.45 12.18 2.43
N CYS A 117 18.23 11.60 1.25
CA CYS A 117 18.92 12.01 0.04
C CYS A 117 18.36 13.33 -0.51
N ALA A 118 19.16 13.99 -1.35
CA ALA A 118 18.70 15.15 -2.11
C ALA A 118 17.69 14.72 -3.20
N ASP A 119 16.80 15.63 -3.60
CA ASP A 119 15.77 15.38 -4.62
C ASP A 119 16.36 14.78 -5.90
N GLU A 120 17.56 15.20 -6.31
CA GLU A 120 18.22 14.68 -7.51
C GLU A 120 18.57 13.19 -7.40
N GLU A 121 18.90 12.70 -6.21
CA GLU A 121 19.17 11.28 -5.98
C GLU A 121 17.87 10.46 -6.00
N ILE A 122 16.78 11.00 -5.44
CA ILE A 122 15.45 10.37 -5.53
C ILE A 122 15.06 10.18 -7.00
N LEU A 123 15.24 11.22 -7.83
CA LEU A 123 14.91 11.19 -9.26
C LEU A 123 15.78 10.22 -10.07
N LYS A 124 16.97 9.82 -9.58
CA LYS A 124 17.75 8.74 -10.23
C LYS A 124 17.08 7.39 -10.05
N VAL A 125 16.45 7.18 -8.91
CA VAL A 125 15.87 5.90 -8.49
C VAL A 125 14.44 5.74 -9.03
N VAL A 126 13.61 6.80 -8.96
CA VAL A 126 12.22 6.77 -9.45
C VAL A 126 12.00 7.39 -10.84
N GLY A 127 13.08 7.91 -11.43
CA GLY A 127 13.04 8.61 -12.70
C GLY A 127 12.52 10.05 -12.63
N THR A 128 12.75 10.77 -13.72
CA THR A 128 12.18 12.10 -13.92
C THR A 128 10.72 12.00 -14.36
N PRO A 129 9.81 12.87 -13.86
CA PRO A 129 8.41 12.83 -14.24
C PRO A 129 8.22 12.90 -15.77
N GLU A 130 7.61 11.86 -16.33
CA GLU A 130 7.25 11.81 -17.74
C GLU A 130 5.86 12.46 -17.93
N VAL A 131 5.80 13.49 -18.78
CA VAL A 131 4.57 14.25 -19.05
C VAL A 131 4.21 14.17 -20.52
N GLU A 132 2.98 13.77 -20.82
CA GLU A 132 2.43 13.71 -22.18
C GLU A 132 1.26 14.67 -22.35
N GLU A 133 1.07 15.19 -23.56
CA GLU A 133 -0.07 16.03 -23.88
C GLU A 133 -1.34 15.18 -24.01
N LEU A 134 -2.37 15.53 -23.24
CA LEU A 134 -3.67 14.89 -23.36
C LEU A 134 -4.41 15.48 -24.56
N ALA A 135 -4.54 14.70 -25.62
CA ALA A 135 -5.35 15.04 -26.78
C ALA A 135 -6.45 14.01 -27.01
N ARG A 136 -7.59 14.45 -27.57
CA ARG A 136 -8.60 13.51 -28.04
C ARG A 136 -8.14 12.90 -29.36
N ILE A 137 -8.40 11.62 -29.53
CA ILE A 137 -8.09 10.88 -30.77
C ILE A 137 -8.81 11.50 -31.98
N ASP A 138 -9.99 12.11 -31.77
CA ASP A 138 -10.77 12.78 -32.81
C ASP A 138 -10.36 14.24 -33.08
N GLY A 139 -9.32 14.75 -32.40
CA GLY A 139 -8.82 16.12 -32.55
C GLY A 139 -9.76 17.22 -31.99
N ALA A 140 -10.89 16.86 -31.38
CA ALA A 140 -11.77 17.83 -30.77
C ALA A 140 -11.18 18.41 -29.45
N PRO A 141 -11.67 19.56 -28.96
CA PRO A 141 -11.25 20.09 -27.67
C PRO A 141 -11.55 19.14 -26.51
N LEU A 142 -10.66 19.13 -25.51
CA LEU A 142 -10.89 18.41 -24.26
C LEU A 142 -12.16 18.91 -23.56
N ARG A 143 -12.81 18.02 -22.81
CA ARG A 143 -13.95 18.40 -21.97
C ARG A 143 -13.47 19.34 -20.87
N GLN A 144 -14.34 20.29 -20.50
CA GLN A 144 -14.10 21.19 -19.37
C GLN A 144 -13.79 20.37 -18.10
N GLY A 145 -12.70 20.72 -17.42
CA GLY A 145 -12.19 20.03 -16.21
C GLY A 145 -11.01 19.09 -16.46
N LEU A 146 -10.81 18.62 -17.70
CA LEU A 146 -9.63 17.80 -18.03
C LEU A 146 -8.39 18.68 -18.20
N ARG A 147 -7.28 18.29 -17.56
CA ARG A 147 -5.97 18.89 -17.81
C ARG A 147 -5.49 18.48 -19.20
N ASN A 148 -4.73 19.35 -19.85
CA ASN A 148 -4.10 19.10 -21.15
C ASN A 148 -2.81 18.27 -21.05
N GLN A 149 -2.48 17.77 -19.87
CA GLN A 149 -1.27 16.99 -19.62
C GLN A 149 -1.61 15.79 -18.73
N LEU A 150 -1.02 14.64 -19.05
CA LEU A 150 -0.96 13.46 -18.21
C LEU A 150 0.46 13.33 -17.68
N VAL A 151 0.59 13.05 -16.39
CA VAL A 151 1.87 12.70 -15.78
C VAL A 151 1.82 11.19 -15.53
N LYS A 152 2.81 10.46 -16.04
CA LYS A 152 2.95 9.03 -15.78
C LYS A 152 3.19 8.82 -14.28
N ALA A 153 2.58 7.78 -13.70
CA ALA A 153 2.90 7.39 -12.33
C ALA A 153 4.41 7.09 -12.23
N ALA A 154 5.05 7.59 -11.19
CA ALA A 154 6.44 7.25 -10.91
C ALA A 154 6.55 5.73 -10.72
N ASP A 155 7.67 5.19 -11.17
CA ASP A 155 8.00 3.77 -11.09
C ASP A 155 9.45 3.63 -10.65
N TRP A 156 9.81 2.50 -10.08
CA TRP A 156 11.19 2.26 -9.66
C TRP A 156 12.02 1.87 -10.90
N ILE A 157 13.06 2.65 -11.21
CA ILE A 157 14.00 2.40 -12.33
C ILE A 157 15.14 1.50 -11.85
N GLU A 158 15.68 1.80 -10.67
CA GLU A 158 16.65 0.99 -9.96
C GLU A 158 16.21 0.93 -8.49
N TRP A 159 16.59 -0.13 -7.76
CA TRP A 159 16.50 -0.16 -6.31
C TRP A 159 17.90 -0.20 -5.72
N ILE A 160 18.13 0.61 -4.69
CA ILE A 160 19.38 0.59 -3.94
C ILE A 160 19.12 -0.33 -2.75
N ASP A 161 19.74 -1.51 -2.74
CA ASP A 161 19.73 -2.39 -1.56
C ASP A 161 20.20 -1.59 -0.33
N GLU A 162 19.33 -1.43 0.67
CA GLU A 162 19.76 -0.95 1.97
C GLU A 162 20.18 -2.13 2.86
N ASP A 163 21.25 -1.95 3.63
CA ASP A 163 21.85 -3.01 4.46
C ASP A 163 20.85 -3.59 5.49
N GLU A 164 19.87 -2.79 5.93
CA GLU A 164 18.78 -3.21 6.81
C GLU A 164 17.46 -2.51 6.43
N GLU A 165 16.46 -3.29 6.05
CA GLU A 165 15.13 -2.80 5.68
C GLU A 165 14.04 -3.52 6.47
N ASP A 166 13.18 -2.74 7.12
CA ASP A 166 11.93 -3.20 7.70
C ASP A 166 10.78 -3.01 6.70
N ILE A 167 9.63 -3.63 6.98
CA ILE A 167 8.42 -3.41 6.20
C ILE A 167 7.49 -2.36 6.83
N ARG A 168 6.66 -1.77 5.98
CA ARG A 168 5.41 -1.10 6.34
C ARG A 168 4.24 -1.78 5.63
N LEU A 169 3.19 -2.05 6.38
CA LEU A 169 1.88 -2.33 5.83
C LEU A 169 1.25 -0.99 5.41
N ILE A 170 0.83 -0.91 4.15
CA ILE A 170 0.26 0.28 3.50
C ILE A 170 -1.18 0.00 3.02
N ASP A 171 -1.87 1.03 2.54
CA ASP A 171 -3.23 0.97 1.97
C ASP A 171 -4.30 0.47 2.95
N PHE A 172 -4.83 1.40 3.75
CA PHE A 172 -5.90 1.13 4.71
C PHE A 172 -7.29 1.47 4.15
N GLY A 173 -7.43 1.53 2.81
CA GLY A 173 -8.68 1.86 2.13
C GLY A 173 -9.81 0.85 2.41
N ASP A 174 -9.45 -0.43 2.52
CA ASP A 174 -10.38 -1.54 2.75
C ASP A 174 -10.51 -1.97 4.21
N THR A 175 -9.90 -1.23 5.14
CA THR A 175 -9.95 -1.53 6.57
C THR A 175 -11.39 -1.47 7.12
N PHE A 176 -11.68 -2.33 8.08
CA PHE A 176 -12.97 -2.41 8.76
C PHE A 176 -12.81 -2.74 10.26
N THR A 177 -13.85 -2.42 11.03
CA THR A 177 -13.90 -2.69 12.47
C THR A 177 -14.41 -4.11 12.73
N GLN A 178 -13.84 -4.79 13.71
CA GLN A 178 -14.31 -6.11 14.16
C GLN A 178 -15.77 -6.06 14.61
N GLY A 179 -16.58 -7.00 14.13
CA GLY A 179 -18.03 -7.03 14.37
C GLY A 179 -18.85 -6.06 13.49
N ALA A 180 -18.19 -5.31 12.61
CA ALA A 180 -18.79 -4.46 11.59
C ALA A 180 -18.24 -4.81 10.20
N GLU A 181 -18.18 -6.11 9.92
CA GLU A 181 -17.68 -6.65 8.66
C GLU A 181 -18.50 -6.15 7.46
N PRO A 182 -17.87 -5.78 6.34
CA PRO A 182 -18.59 -5.39 5.14
C PRO A 182 -19.28 -6.62 4.51
N GLU A 183 -20.37 -6.40 3.77
CA GLU A 183 -21.08 -7.48 3.07
C GLU A 183 -20.19 -8.20 2.05
N ARG A 184 -19.23 -7.49 1.47
CA ARG A 184 -18.30 -7.99 0.46
C ARG A 184 -16.94 -7.35 0.67
N ILE A 185 -15.90 -8.11 0.33
CA ILE A 185 -14.53 -7.63 0.31
C ILE A 185 -13.85 -8.03 -1.00
N ALA A 186 -12.95 -7.18 -1.49
CA ALA A 186 -12.20 -7.45 -2.72
C ALA A 186 -11.28 -8.65 -2.50
N GLN A 187 -11.54 -9.73 -3.24
CA GLN A 187 -10.74 -10.96 -3.21
C GLN A 187 -10.56 -11.46 -4.64
N PRO A 188 -9.45 -11.09 -5.31
CA PRO A 188 -9.03 -11.74 -6.54
C PRO A 188 -8.98 -13.26 -6.34
N GLY A 189 -9.31 -14.05 -7.37
CA GLY A 189 -9.65 -15.47 -7.20
C GLY A 189 -8.67 -16.31 -6.37
N VAL A 190 -7.35 -16.07 -6.52
CA VAL A 190 -6.31 -16.79 -5.79
C VAL A 190 -6.17 -16.39 -4.32
N LEU A 191 -6.67 -15.23 -3.91
CA LEU A 191 -6.61 -14.71 -2.55
C LEU A 191 -7.87 -15.03 -1.74
N ARG A 192 -8.81 -15.79 -2.31
CA ARG A 192 -10.10 -16.03 -1.67
C ARG A 192 -9.95 -16.94 -0.45
N VAL A 193 -10.43 -16.46 0.70
CA VAL A 193 -10.42 -17.21 1.95
C VAL A 193 -11.53 -18.30 1.92
N PRO A 194 -11.33 -19.48 2.56
CA PRO A 194 -12.29 -20.57 2.54
C PRO A 194 -13.68 -20.18 3.03
N GLU A 195 -13.78 -19.37 4.07
CA GLU A 195 -15.03 -18.93 4.66
C GLU A 195 -15.89 -18.12 3.67
N THR A 196 -15.28 -17.31 2.81
CA THR A 196 -16.01 -16.62 1.73
C THR A 196 -16.36 -17.51 0.53
N ILE A 197 -15.83 -18.74 0.49
CA ILE A 197 -16.24 -19.75 -0.50
C ILE A 197 -17.40 -20.59 0.03
N PHE A 198 -17.34 -20.95 1.32
CA PHE A 198 -18.19 -22.00 1.88
C PHE A 198 -19.34 -21.49 2.74
N THR A 199 -19.21 -20.32 3.38
CA THR A 199 -20.18 -19.87 4.39
C THR A 199 -20.75 -18.48 4.14
N ASP A 200 -20.25 -17.76 3.11
CA ASP A 200 -20.58 -16.37 2.80
C ASP A 200 -20.44 -15.43 4.02
N ARG A 201 -19.63 -15.83 5.00
CA ARG A 201 -19.37 -15.08 6.23
C ARG A 201 -17.89 -15.11 6.50
N PHE A 202 -17.36 -13.96 6.88
CA PHE A 202 -15.97 -13.81 7.26
C PHE A 202 -15.87 -12.82 8.42
N ASP A 203 -14.69 -12.73 9.02
CA ASP A 203 -14.38 -11.73 10.04
C ASP A 203 -12.93 -11.25 9.89
N TYR A 204 -12.42 -10.49 10.85
CA TYR A 204 -11.05 -9.97 10.83
C TYR A 204 -9.95 -11.02 10.61
N ARG A 205 -10.23 -12.31 10.87
CA ARG A 205 -9.26 -13.39 10.70
C ARG A 205 -8.93 -13.69 9.24
N ILE A 206 -9.65 -13.10 8.28
CA ILE A 206 -9.25 -13.12 6.86
C ILE A 206 -7.83 -12.61 6.64
N ASP A 207 -7.38 -11.67 7.49
CA ASP A 207 -6.04 -11.13 7.42
C ASP A 207 -4.99 -12.23 7.63
N LEU A 208 -5.24 -13.19 8.54
CA LEU A 208 -4.31 -14.29 8.81
C LEU A 208 -4.17 -15.23 7.62
N TRP A 209 -5.26 -15.49 6.90
CA TRP A 209 -5.19 -16.25 5.64
C TRP A 209 -4.37 -15.49 4.59
N ARG A 210 -4.62 -14.19 4.47
CA ARG A 210 -3.92 -13.32 3.52
C ARG A 210 -2.43 -13.16 3.85
N VAL A 211 -2.05 -13.11 5.13
CA VAL A 211 -0.65 -13.18 5.58
C VAL A 211 -0.02 -14.48 5.10
N GLY A 212 -0.69 -15.62 5.30
CA GLY A 212 -0.22 -16.91 4.79
C GLY A 212 0.01 -16.92 3.28
N PHE A 213 -0.87 -16.27 2.49
CA PHE A 213 -0.68 -16.10 1.05
C PHE A 213 0.48 -15.16 0.71
N ALA A 214 0.57 -14.01 1.38
CA ALA A 214 1.62 -13.03 1.15
C ALA A 214 2.99 -13.68 1.36
N VAL A 215 3.18 -14.40 2.47
CA VAL A 215 4.42 -15.13 2.76
C VAL A 215 4.64 -16.29 1.78
N ARG A 216 3.62 -17.10 1.48
CA ARG A 216 3.76 -18.26 0.60
C ARG A 216 4.14 -17.91 -0.84
N ILE A 217 3.73 -16.75 -1.36
CA ILE A 217 4.17 -16.31 -2.71
C ILE A 217 5.70 -16.27 -2.78
N HIS A 218 6.39 -16.02 -1.68
CA HIS A 218 7.85 -16.01 -1.60
C HIS A 218 8.45 -17.43 -1.63
N GLU A 219 7.68 -18.45 -1.20
CA GLU A 219 8.10 -19.85 -1.23
C GLU A 219 7.76 -20.55 -2.55
N CYS A 220 6.76 -20.09 -3.30
CA CYS A 220 6.36 -20.73 -4.57
C CYS A 220 7.33 -20.47 -5.73
N TYR A 221 8.32 -19.61 -5.53
CA TYR A 221 9.46 -19.42 -6.44
C TYR A 221 10.75 -20.10 -5.93
N LEU A 222 10.68 -20.90 -4.85
CA LEU A 222 11.77 -21.78 -4.41
C LEU A 222 11.92 -23.01 -5.31
#